data_AF-T0N902-F1
#
_entry.id   AF-T0N902-F1
#
_cell.length_a   1.000
_cell.length_b   1.000
_cell.length_c   1.000
_cell.angle_alpha   90.00
_cell.angle_beta   90.00
_cell.angle_gamma   90.00
#
_symmetry.space_group_name_H-M   'P 1'
#
loop_
_entity.id
_entity.type
_entity.pdbx_description
1 polymer ?
#
loop_
_entity_poly.entity_id
_entity_poly.type
_entity_poly.pdbx_seq_one_letter_code
_entity_poly.pdbx_strand_id
1 'polypeptide(L)'
;MNINRCRNCGTKFLVARSVCPKCGKEDFEKVPARSGIVLESVELIATPDPYPDRYYLVLLDVDDVKVFCRSQEKLMEGSQADIQDDELGPICRKA
;
A
#
# COMPACT_ATOMS: atom_id res chain seq x y z
N MET A 1 -2.03 2.81 -7.26
CA MET A 1 -0.60 2.92 -6.86
C MET A 1 0.32 1.94 -7.62
N ASN A 2 1.65 2.07 -7.48
CA ASN A 2 2.64 1.17 -8.07
C ASN A 2 3.63 0.64 -7.03
N ILE A 3 4.09 -0.59 -7.22
CA ILE A 3 5.22 -1.21 -6.52
C ILE A 3 6.45 -1.19 -7.43
N ASN A 4 7.62 -1.00 -6.86
CA ASN A 4 8.90 -1.04 -7.59
C ASN A 4 9.49 -2.44 -7.47
N ARG A 5 9.64 -3.15 -8.60
CA ARG A 5 10.25 -4.47 -8.67
C ARG A 5 11.65 -4.35 -9.28
N CYS A 6 12.65 -4.89 -8.61
CA CYS A 6 13.99 -5.01 -9.20
C CYS A 6 13.96 -6.05 -10.33
N ARG A 7 14.32 -5.66 -11.56
CA ARG A 7 14.31 -6.58 -12.71
C ARG A 7 15.32 -7.72 -12.58
N ASN A 8 16.39 -7.51 -11.82
CA ASN A 8 17.46 -8.49 -11.68
C ASN A 8 17.18 -9.61 -10.66
N CYS A 9 16.59 -9.29 -9.50
CA CYS A 9 16.37 -10.27 -8.42
C CYS A 9 14.92 -10.41 -7.96
N GLY A 10 13.99 -9.69 -8.60
CA GLY A 10 12.55 -9.77 -8.33
C GLY A 10 12.09 -9.15 -7.01
N THR A 11 12.99 -8.60 -6.19
CA THR A 11 12.61 -7.99 -4.91
C THR A 11 11.75 -6.75 -5.14
N LYS A 12 10.67 -6.66 -4.37
CA LYS A 12 9.64 -5.63 -4.51
C LYS A 12 9.69 -4.64 -3.35
N PHE A 13 9.37 -3.38 -3.64
CA PHE A 13 9.40 -2.28 -2.68
C PHE A 13 8.27 -1.30 -2.96
N LEU A 14 7.64 -0.80 -1.91
CA LEU A 14 6.63 0.25 -2.04
C LEU A 14 7.26 1.56 -2.55
N VAL A 15 8.34 1.98 -1.90
CA VAL A 15 9.05 3.23 -2.21
C VAL A 15 10.14 2.97 -3.24
N ALA A 16 10.27 3.89 -4.20
CA ALA A 16 11.35 3.84 -5.19
C ALA A 16 12.72 3.92 -4.49
N ARG A 17 13.68 3.15 -4.99
CA ARG A 17 15.06 3.12 -4.47
C ARG A 17 16.02 3.38 -5.62
N SER A 18 17.14 4.05 -5.31
CA SER A 18 18.24 4.20 -6.27
C SER A 18 18.97 2.87 -6.50
N VAL A 19 19.13 2.06 -5.44
CA VAL A 19 19.88 0.80 -5.47
C VAL A 19 19.10 -0.32 -4.79
N CYS A 20 19.10 -1.51 -5.38
CA CYS A 20 18.44 -2.68 -4.81
C CYS A 20 19.23 -3.22 -3.61
N PRO A 21 18.66 -3.28 -2.38
CA PRO A 21 19.38 -3.74 -1.20
C PRO A 21 19.77 -5.23 -1.25
N LYS A 22 19.11 -6.02 -2.12
CA LYS A 22 19.39 -7.47 -2.24
C LYS A 22 20.50 -7.80 -3.23
N CYS A 23 20.60 -7.06 -4.35
CA CYS A 23 21.55 -7.38 -5.43
C CYS A 23 22.43 -6.21 -5.89
N GLY A 24 22.27 -5.02 -5.33
CA GLY A 24 23.09 -3.83 -5.64
C GLY A 24 22.86 -3.22 -7.02
N LYS A 25 21.86 -3.68 -7.79
CA LYS A 25 21.54 -3.14 -9.13
C LYS A 25 20.57 -1.98 -9.06
N GLU A 26 20.62 -1.12 -10.07
CA GLU A 26 19.83 0.12 -10.19
C GLU A 26 18.67 -0.02 -11.20
N ASP A 27 18.38 -1.25 -11.64
CA ASP A 27 17.35 -1.53 -12.64
C ASP A 27 16.02 -1.98 -11.99
N PHE A 28 15.01 -1.13 -12.14
CA PHE A 28 13.69 -1.30 -11.54
C PHE A 28 12.58 -1.06 -12.56
N GLU A 29 11.46 -1.75 -12.35
CA GLU A 29 10.22 -1.50 -13.06
C GLU A 29 9.07 -1.19 -12.10
N LYS A 30 8.12 -0.39 -12.56
CA LYS A 30 6.89 -0.09 -11.83
C LYS A 30 5.83 -1.11 -12.20
N VAL A 31 5.34 -1.85 -11.22
CA VAL A 31 4.26 -2.82 -11.35
C VAL A 31 3.01 -2.23 -10.70
N PRO A 32 1.87 -2.16 -11.42
CA PRO A 32 0.62 -1.69 -10.84
C PRO A 32 0.19 -2.58 -9.67
N ALA A 33 -0.15 -1.95 -8.54
CA ALA A 33 -0.71 -2.60 -7.37
C ALA A 33 -2.16 -2.14 -7.22
N ARG A 34 -3.10 -3.06 -7.46
CA ARG A 34 -4.54 -2.75 -7.52
C ARG A 34 -5.36 -3.39 -6.42
N SER A 35 -4.84 -4.43 -5.77
CA SER A 35 -5.54 -5.11 -4.67
C SER A 35 -4.54 -5.77 -3.74
N GLY A 36 -4.94 -6.03 -2.49
CA GLY A 36 -4.15 -6.77 -1.50
C GLY A 36 -5.02 -7.47 -0.47
N ILE A 37 -4.37 -8.25 0.39
CA ILE A 37 -5.00 -8.90 1.54
C ILE A 37 -4.85 -8.01 2.76
N VAL A 38 -5.95 -7.77 3.47
CA VAL A 38 -5.95 -6.99 4.71
C VAL A 38 -5.25 -7.77 5.81
N LEU A 39 -4.27 -7.12 6.44
CA LEU A 39 -3.53 -7.68 7.58
C LEU A 39 -3.98 -7.06 8.91
N GLU A 40 -4.29 -5.77 8.91
CA GLU A 40 -4.72 -5.05 10.12
C GLU A 40 -5.49 -3.78 9.73
N SER A 41 -6.42 -3.35 10.58
CA SER A 41 -7.23 -2.15 10.38
C SER A 41 -7.43 -1.41 11.71
N VAL A 42 -6.85 -0.22 11.82
CA VAL A 42 -6.89 0.61 13.03
C VAL A 42 -7.71 1.87 12.78
N GLU A 43 -8.69 2.13 13.63
CA GLU A 43 -9.46 3.37 13.57
C GLU A 43 -8.66 4.54 14.14
N LEU A 44 -8.59 5.62 13.35
CA LEU A 44 -8.11 6.92 13.79
C LEU A 44 -9.32 7.84 13.92
N ILE A 45 -9.49 8.42 15.11
CA ILE A 45 -10.66 9.25 15.49
C ILE A 45 -10.35 10.74 15.58
N ALA A 46 -9.08 11.12 15.39
CA ALA A 46 -8.62 12.49 15.37
C ALA A 46 -7.42 12.56 14.41
N THR A 47 -7.60 13.28 13.31
CA THR A 47 -6.65 13.33 12.19
C THR A 47 -6.37 14.80 11.84
N PRO A 48 -5.19 15.13 11.31
CA PRO A 48 -4.89 16.49 10.91
C PRO A 48 -5.59 16.85 9.60
N ASP A 49 -5.89 18.13 9.41
CA ASP A 49 -6.21 18.68 8.08
C ASP A 49 -5.07 18.36 7.09
N PRO A 50 -5.34 17.96 5.83
CA PRO A 50 -6.65 17.91 5.13
C PRO A 50 -7.37 16.56 5.18
N TYR A 51 -7.02 15.66 6.09
CA TYR A 51 -7.64 14.34 6.17
C TYR A 51 -9.05 14.41 6.80
N PRO A 52 -9.94 13.45 6.50
CA PRO A 52 -11.22 13.33 7.19
C PRO A 52 -11.00 13.09 8.69
N ASP A 53 -11.81 13.71 9.56
CA ASP A 53 -11.72 13.64 11.03
C ASP A 53 -11.53 12.22 11.57
N ARG A 54 -12.15 11.24 10.89
CA ARG A 54 -12.03 9.80 11.20
C ARG A 54 -11.80 8.97 9.94
N TYR A 55 -10.91 7.99 10.03
CA TYR A 55 -10.74 6.95 9.02
C TYR A 55 -10.03 5.72 9.61
N TYR A 56 -10.05 4.61 8.90
CA TYR A 56 -9.26 3.42 9.20
C TYR A 56 -7.93 3.47 8.45
N LEU A 57 -6.83 3.35 9.18
CA LEU A 57 -5.53 3.05 8.60
C LEU A 57 -5.42 1.54 8.46
N VAL A 58 -5.34 1.08 7.21
CA VAL A 58 -5.34 -0.35 6.88
C VAL A 58 -3.96 -0.75 6.36
N LEU A 59 -3.42 -1.83 6.93
CA LEU A 59 -2.21 -2.49 6.45
C LEU A 59 -2.62 -3.61 5.50
N LEU A 60 -2.14 -3.56 4.26
CA LEU A 60 -2.35 -4.58 3.24
C LEU A 60 -1.05 -5.34 2.94
N ASP A 61 -1.19 -6.62 2.61
CA ASP A 61 -0.21 -7.39 1.86
C ASP A 61 -0.54 -7.31 0.37
N VAL A 62 0.34 -6.69 -0.38
CA VAL A 62 0.24 -6.61 -1.84
C VAL A 62 1.48 -7.26 -2.39
N ASP A 63 1.33 -8.50 -2.85
CA ASP A 63 2.38 -9.15 -3.64
C ASP A 63 3.71 -9.30 -2.86
N ASP A 64 3.64 -9.61 -1.55
CA ASP A 64 4.73 -9.64 -0.55
C ASP A 64 5.27 -8.28 -0.12
N VAL A 65 4.57 -7.19 -0.47
CA VAL A 65 4.88 -5.82 -0.04
C VAL A 65 3.80 -5.32 0.91
N LYS A 66 4.24 -4.80 2.05
CA LYS A 66 3.36 -4.21 3.04
C LYS A 66 3.04 -2.76 2.68
N VAL A 67 1.76 -2.42 2.63
CA VAL A 67 1.26 -1.12 2.16
C VAL A 67 0.23 -0.58 3.13
N PHE A 68 0.32 0.72 3.44
CA PHE A 68 -0.74 1.43 4.15
C PHE A 68 -1.69 2.12 3.17
N CYS A 69 -3.00 2.05 3.46
CA CYS A 69 -4.05 2.78 2.76
C CYS A 69 -5.11 3.27 3.76
N ARG A 70 -5.86 4.30 3.36
CA ARG A 70 -7.00 4.82 4.15
C ARG A 70 -8.30 4.18 3.71
N SER A 71 -9.18 3.88 4.65
CA SER A 71 -10.55 3.42 4.39
C SER A 71 -11.55 4.18 5.25
N GLN A 72 -12.76 4.39 4.74
CA GLN A 72 -13.88 4.96 5.52
C GLN A 72 -14.57 3.91 6.41
N GLU A 73 -14.29 2.64 6.15
CA GLU A 73 -14.87 1.49 6.85
C GLU A 73 -13.79 0.55 7.38
N LYS A 74 -14.12 -0.19 8.44
CA LYS A 74 -13.23 -1.24 8.94
C LYS A 74 -13.18 -2.39 7.95
N LEU A 75 -12.00 -2.63 7.38
CA LEU A 75 -11.75 -3.82 6.58
C LEU A 75 -11.35 -5.00 7.48
N MET A 76 -11.82 -6.20 7.15
CA MET A 76 -11.58 -7.40 7.96
C MET A 76 -10.24 -8.04 7.59
N GLU A 77 -9.45 -8.44 8.59
CA GLU A 77 -8.23 -9.22 8.38
C GLU A 77 -8.52 -10.47 7.52
N GLY A 78 -7.62 -10.78 6.59
CA GLY A 78 -7.75 -11.87 5.62
C GLY A 78 -8.66 -11.58 4.43
N SER A 79 -9.42 -10.49 4.44
CA SER A 79 -10.25 -10.10 3.29
C SER A 79 -9.43 -9.42 2.19
N GLN A 80 -9.95 -9.46 0.96
CA GLN A 80 -9.37 -8.74 -0.18
C GLN A 80 -9.88 -7.30 -0.22
N ALA A 81 -8.99 -6.37 -0.52
CA ALA A 81 -9.29 -4.95 -0.67
C ALA A 81 -8.68 -4.41 -1.96
N ASP A 82 -9.45 -3.58 -2.66
CA ASP A 82 -8.99 -2.84 -3.82
C ASP A 82 -8.30 -1.54 -3.40
N ILE A 83 -7.29 -1.14 -4.14
CA ILE A 83 -6.46 0.04 -3.88
C ILE A 83 -6.64 1.07 -5.00
N GLN A 84 -6.94 2.29 -4.62
CA GLN A 84 -7.02 3.45 -5.49
C GLN A 84 -6.20 4.59 -4.88
N ASP A 85 -6.02 5.69 -5.61
CA ASP A 85 -5.35 6.88 -5.11
C ASP A 85 -6.35 8.05 -5.17
N ASP A 86 -6.42 8.84 -4.10
CA ASP A 86 -7.05 10.17 -4.11
C ASP A 86 -5.97 11.27 -4.06
N GLU A 87 -6.36 12.53 -3.86
CA GLU A 87 -5.45 13.68 -3.78
C GLU A 87 -4.45 13.60 -2.61
N LEU A 88 -4.75 12.81 -1.57
CA LEU A 88 -3.97 12.67 -0.34
C LEU A 88 -3.23 11.32 -0.25
N GLY A 89 -3.38 10.46 -1.27
CA GLY A 89 -2.65 9.20 -1.41
C GLY A 89 -3.55 7.96 -1.44
N PRO A 90 -3.03 6.78 -1.07
CA PRO A 90 -3.73 5.52 -1.28
C PRO A 90 -4.96 5.39 -0.39
N ILE A 91 -6.08 5.03 -1.01
CA ILE A 91 -7.31 4.61 -0.36
C ILE A 91 -7.59 3.15 -0.69
N CYS A 92 -8.24 2.46 0.22
CA CYS A 92 -8.68 1.08 0.01
C CYS A 92 -10.13 0.90 0.38
N ARG A 93 -10.77 -0.04 -0.31
CA ARG A 93 -12.17 -0.41 -0.15
C ARG A 93 -12.30 -1.92 -0.24
N LYS A 94 -13.35 -2.47 0.33
CA LYS A 94 -13.69 -3.86 0.12
C LYS A 94 -13.83 -4.14 -1.39
N ALA A 95 -13.18 -5.20 -1.86
CA ALA A 95 -13.28 -5.68 -3.24
C ALA A 95 -14.66 -6.31 -3.52
#